data_AF-A0A938SPX3-F1
#
_entry.id   AF-A0A938SPX3-F1
#
_cell.length_a   1.000
_cell.length_b   1.000
_cell.length_c   1.000
_cell.angle_alpha   90.00
_cell.angle_beta   90.00
_cell.angle_gamma   90.00
#
_symmetry.space_group_name_H-M   'P 1'
#
loop_
_entity.id
_entity.type
_entity.pdbx_description
1 polymer ?
#
loop_
_entity_poly.entity_id
_entity_poly.type
_entity_poly.pdbx_seq_one_letter_code
_entity_poly.pdbx_strand_id
1 'polypeptide(L)'
;MFCLGPGGEVTFWSAEAQACTGFAPAEVLGRRFESIAPRAGPGADRRRFSVPQVMAGHDFAGGVECVRKDGSRLALYIYATA
;
A
#
# COMPACT_ATOMS: atom_id res chain seq x y z
N MET A 1 -6.02 4.18 7.05
CA MET A 1 -4.99 3.31 7.64
C MET A 1 -5.17 1.89 7.11
N PHE A 2 -4.10 1.15 6.94
CA PHE A 2 -4.14 -0.29 6.66
C PHE A 2 -3.00 -0.99 7.37
N CYS A 3 -3.12 -2.29 7.58
CA CYS A 3 -2.04 -3.12 8.13
C CYS A 3 -1.70 -4.23 7.15
N LEU A 4 -0.44 -4.63 7.14
CA LEU A 4 0.06 -5.75 6.37
C LEU A 4 0.50 -6.87 7.31
N GLY A 5 0.32 -8.10 6.87
CA GLY A 5 0.88 -9.27 7.51
C GLY A 5 2.31 -9.57 7.01
N PRO A 6 2.97 -10.60 7.58
CA PRO A 6 4.35 -10.98 7.26
C PRO A 6 4.62 -11.28 5.79
N GLY A 7 3.63 -11.77 5.05
CA GLY A 7 3.75 -12.03 3.61
C GLY A 7 3.38 -10.84 2.72
N GLY A 8 3.09 -9.66 3.31
CA GLY A 8 2.62 -8.47 2.60
C GLY A 8 1.15 -8.49 2.24
N GLU A 9 0.39 -9.44 2.77
CA GLU A 9 -1.06 -9.48 2.67
C GLU A 9 -1.71 -8.37 3.52
N VAL A 10 -2.77 -7.76 3.01
CA VAL A 10 -3.54 -6.79 3.78
C VAL A 10 -4.31 -7.53 4.88
N THR A 11 -4.03 -7.22 6.15
CA THR A 11 -4.71 -7.79 7.32
C THR A 11 -5.78 -6.85 7.87
N PHE A 12 -5.67 -5.56 7.57
CA PHE A 12 -6.62 -4.54 7.99
C PHE A 12 -6.79 -3.46 6.93
N TRP A 13 -8.02 -2.99 6.73
CA TRP A 13 -8.37 -1.95 5.79
C TRP A 13 -9.42 -1.01 6.37
N SER A 14 -9.04 0.23 6.68
CA SER A 14 -9.96 1.19 7.30
C SER A 14 -10.93 1.82 6.28
N ALA A 15 -12.00 2.44 6.79
CA ALA A 15 -12.97 3.13 5.95
C ALA A 15 -12.33 4.26 5.12
N GLU A 16 -11.34 4.96 5.67
CA GLU A 16 -10.58 5.98 4.95
C GLU A 16 -9.76 5.38 3.80
N ALA A 17 -9.16 4.19 4.01
CA ALA A 17 -8.42 3.51 2.95
C ALA A 17 -9.35 3.10 1.80
N GLN A 18 -10.55 2.62 2.13
CA GLN A 18 -11.59 2.36 1.13
C GLN A 18 -12.02 3.63 0.41
N ALA A 19 -12.27 4.73 1.13
CA ALA A 19 -12.69 6.00 0.53
C ALA A 19 -11.62 6.59 -0.41
N CYS A 20 -10.34 6.50 -0.03
CA CYS A 20 -9.24 7.02 -0.84
C CYS A 20 -8.96 6.20 -2.10
N THR A 21 -9.07 4.87 -2.01
CA THR A 21 -8.66 3.95 -3.07
C THR A 21 -9.82 3.40 -3.91
N GLY A 22 -11.04 3.41 -3.36
CA GLY A 22 -12.22 2.78 -3.94
C GLY A 22 -12.30 1.26 -3.76
N PHE A 23 -11.30 0.62 -3.16
CA PHE A 23 -11.35 -0.83 -2.90
C PHE A 23 -12.01 -1.14 -1.56
N ALA A 24 -13.00 -2.02 -1.57
CA ALA A 24 -13.65 -2.49 -0.35
C ALA A 24 -12.75 -3.47 0.42
N PRO A 25 -12.88 -3.57 1.75
CA PRO A 25 -12.14 -4.55 2.57
C PRO A 25 -12.22 -5.98 2.01
N ALA A 26 -13.40 -6.42 1.57
CA ALA A 26 -13.61 -7.74 0.99
C ALA A 26 -12.80 -7.99 -0.31
N GLU A 27 -12.35 -6.93 -0.99
CA GLU A 27 -11.58 -7.02 -2.23
C GLU A 27 -10.07 -7.05 -2.00
N VAL A 28 -9.61 -6.68 -0.78
CA VAL A 28 -8.19 -6.45 -0.47
C VAL A 28 -7.67 -7.33 0.66
N LEU A 29 -8.51 -7.69 1.63
CA LEU A 29 -8.09 -8.51 2.76
C LEU A 29 -7.55 -9.86 2.28
N GLY A 30 -6.40 -10.26 2.82
CA GLY A 30 -5.68 -11.48 2.43
C GLY A 30 -4.92 -11.40 1.10
N ARG A 31 -5.01 -10.29 0.36
CA ARG A 31 -4.25 -10.09 -0.88
C ARG A 31 -2.99 -9.29 -0.63
N ARG A 32 -1.95 -9.54 -1.42
CA ARG A 32 -0.69 -8.77 -1.36
C ARG A 32 -0.94 -7.31 -1.72
N PHE A 33 -0.42 -6.39 -0.92
CA PHE A 33 -0.55 -4.95 -1.15
C PHE A 33 -0.06 -4.54 -2.56
N GLU A 34 1.04 -5.12 -3.03
CA GLU A 34 1.59 -4.89 -4.37
C GLU A 34 0.64 -5.24 -5.51
N SER A 35 -0.33 -6.14 -5.28
CA SER A 35 -1.35 -6.50 -6.27
C SER A 35 -2.51 -5.50 -6.34
N ILE A 36 -2.67 -4.68 -5.30
CA ILE A 36 -3.73 -3.68 -5.17
C ILE A 36 -3.20 -2.28 -5.53
N ALA A 37 -1.92 -2.01 -5.25
CA ALA A 37 -1.22 -0.78 -5.57
C ALA A 37 -0.21 -1.02 -6.70
N PRO A 38 -0.60 -0.91 -7.99
CA PRO A 38 0.31 -1.20 -9.09
C PRO A 38 1.20 0.03 -9.38
N ARG A 39 2.49 -0.28 -9.45
CA ARG A 39 3.64 0.45 -10.04
C ARG A 39 3.94 1.85 -9.51
N ALA A 40 5.16 1.97 -8.99
CA ALA A 40 5.89 3.21 -8.89
C ALA A 40 5.82 3.96 -10.24
N GLY A 41 5.07 5.06 -10.27
CA GLY A 41 5.08 6.00 -11.37
C GLY A 41 6.46 6.66 -11.51
N PRO A 42 6.82 7.13 -12.72
CA PRO A 42 8.05 7.89 -12.92
C PRO A 42 7.96 9.20 -12.11
N GLY A 43 8.71 9.29 -11.01
CA GLY A 43 8.76 10.48 -10.14
C GLY A 43 8.48 10.21 -8.66
N ALA A 44 8.05 9.00 -8.28
CA ALA A 44 8.07 8.60 -6.87
C ALA A 44 9.52 8.57 -6.39
N ASP A 45 9.81 9.27 -5.31
CA ASP A 45 11.10 9.31 -4.63
C ASP A 45 11.69 7.89 -4.57
N ARG A 46 12.98 7.72 -4.91
CA ARG A 46 13.58 6.44 -5.40
C ARG A 46 13.51 5.24 -4.44
N ARG A 47 12.83 5.36 -3.29
CA ARG A 47 12.54 4.27 -2.35
C ARG A 47 11.23 3.59 -2.72
N ARG A 48 11.35 2.44 -3.39
CA ARG A 48 10.22 1.55 -3.62
C ARG A 48 9.79 0.96 -2.27
N PHE A 49 8.53 1.12 -1.90
CA PHE A 49 7.96 0.42 -0.74
C PHE A 49 8.19 -1.09 -0.91
N SER A 50 8.82 -1.70 0.09
CA SER A 50 9.23 -3.09 0.07
C SER A 50 8.80 -3.73 1.38
N VAL A 51 7.74 -4.54 1.32
CA VAL A 51 7.27 -5.29 2.50
C VAL A 51 8.40 -6.14 3.11
N PRO A 52 9.21 -6.90 2.34
CA PRO A 52 10.30 -7.67 2.93
C PRO A 52 11.31 -6.82 3.72
N GLN A 53 11.57 -5.57 3.31
CA GLN A 53 12.45 -4.68 4.07
C GLN A 53 11.80 -4.21 5.37
N VAL A 54 10.50 -3.87 5.33
CA VAL A 54 9.76 -3.52 6.56
C VAL A 54 9.74 -4.68 7.53
N MET A 55 9.43 -5.90 7.07
CA MET A 55 9.44 -7.08 7.95
C MET A 55 10.85 -7.47 8.44
N ALA A 56 11.91 -7.00 7.78
CA ALA A 56 13.29 -7.19 8.22
C ALA A 56 13.76 -6.14 9.26
N GLY A 57 12.87 -5.30 9.78
CA GLY A 57 13.20 -4.29 10.78
C GLY A 57 13.51 -2.91 10.20
N HIS A 58 13.26 -2.67 8.92
CA HIS A 58 13.53 -1.37 8.30
C HIS A 58 12.28 -0.52 8.19
N ASP A 59 12.26 0.61 8.89
CA ASP A 59 11.18 1.58 8.72
C ASP A 59 11.14 2.14 7.30
N PHE A 60 9.92 2.38 6.82
CA PHE A 60 9.64 3.04 5.57
C PHE A 60 8.78 4.27 5.79
N ALA A 61 9.22 5.41 5.26
CA ALA A 61 8.43 6.62 5.15
C ALA A 61 8.62 7.18 3.74
N GLY A 62 7.56 7.24 2.95
CA GLY A 62 7.69 7.68 1.57
C GLY A 62 6.39 7.76 0.80
N GLY A 63 6.42 8.56 -0.27
CA GLY A 63 5.34 8.64 -1.24
C GLY A 63 5.34 7.42 -2.17
N VAL A 64 4.17 6.82 -2.36
CA VAL A 64 3.93 5.79 -3.37
C VAL A 64 2.80 6.22 -4.29
N GLU A 65 2.91 5.89 -5.57
CA GLU A 65 1.81 6.01 -6.51
C GLU A 65 1.01 4.71 -6.49
N CYS A 66 -0.31 4.84 -6.37
CA CYS A 66 -1.27 3.75 -6.39
C CYS A 66 -2.31 4.04 -7.46
N VAL A 67 -2.90 2.99 -8.02
CA VAL A 67 -4.04 3.11 -8.93
C VAL A 67 -5.30 2.82 -8.13
N ARG A 68 -6.25 3.76 -8.14
CA ARG A 68 -7.57 3.57 -7.54
C ARG A 68 -8.36 2.55 -8.35
N LYS A 69 -9.46 2.05 -7.78
CA LYS A 69 -10.38 1.13 -8.46
C LYS A 69 -10.95 1.68 -9.77
N ASP A 70 -11.14 2.99 -9.87
CA ASP A 70 -11.60 3.69 -11.07
C ASP A 70 -10.52 3.91 -12.14
N GLY A 71 -9.27 3.45 -11.89
CA GLY A 71 -8.14 3.62 -12.79
C GLY A 71 -7.38 4.94 -12.63
N SER A 72 -7.84 5.85 -11.78
CA SER A 72 -7.15 7.12 -11.52
C SER A 72 -5.91 6.92 -10.63
N ARG A 73 -4.92 7.81 -10.78
CA ARG A 73 -3.71 7.80 -9.96
C ARG A 73 -3.95 8.46 -8.61
N LEU A 74 -3.43 7.85 -7.56
CA LEU A 74 -3.46 8.31 -6.18
C LEU A 74 -2.03 8.30 -5.64
N ALA A 75 -1.53 9.48 -5.27
CA ALA A 75 -0.33 9.56 -4.46
C ALA A 75 -0.71 9.29 -3.00
N LEU A 76 -0.16 8.25 -2.40
CA LEU A 76 -0.27 7.98 -0.96
C LEU A 76 1.07 8.25 -0.30
N TYR A 77 1.03 8.81 0.90
CA TYR A 77 2.18 8.79 1.78
C TYR A 77 2.02 7.59 2.72
N ILE A 78 2.95 6.64 2.67
CA ILE A 78 2.96 5.47 3.56
C ILE A 78 4.04 5.66 4.61
N TYR A 79 3.65 5.41 5.85
CA TYR A 79 4.56 5.15 6.95
C TYR A 79 4.35 3.70 7.41
N ALA A 80 5.41 2.92 7.46
CA ALA A 80 5.38 1.53 7.90
C ALA A 80 6.60 1.26 8.78
N THR A 81 6.36 0.65 9.94
CA THR A 81 7.39 0.19 10.87
C THR A 81 7.27 -1.31 11.02
N ALA A 82 8.38 -1.97 11.33
CA ALA A 82 8.39 -3.39 11.69
C ALA A 82 7.72 -3.64 13.04
#